data_AF-A0A0A2FR76-F1
#
_entry.id   AF-A0A0A2FR76-F1
#
_cell.length_a   1.000
_cell.length_b   1.000
_cell.length_c   1.000
_cell.angle_alpha   90.00
_cell.angle_beta   90.00
_cell.angle_gamma   90.00
#
_symmetry.space_group_name_H-M   'P 1'
#
loop_
_entity.id
_entity.type
_entity.pdbx_description
1 polymer ?
#
loop_
_entity_poly.entity_id
_entity_poly.type
_entity_poly.pdbx_seq_one_letter_code
_entity_poly.pdbx_strand_id
1 'polypeptide(L)'
;MKNRLLLISAILAVFCLPELWGQKATQLRLNELLVVNESNFIDGYGEHGSWIEIYNTSAATVDIKGCYLTNDPDNLKLYPIPKGDVQTRIPPHQHLLFWADGRADRGTFHLNFTLDQDKPNFVALVDADGITIIDRVEVPTSANTPDVSYGRLVDGHGSLDGQQGWTILEKVTPSTNNVTLDSNEKIERLKREDTNGFIMTVTAMLVVFLALLSLSLAFKLIGRQAISISRTRAAGSKYRAIAVSPEMVSIPGETLAAIALALKAELDSVHDEEDTVITIDRVERKYSPWSSKVHNLRRMPERRVGYHK
;
A
#
# COMPACT_ATOMS: atom_id res chain seq x y z
N MET A 1 -51.92 3.86 27.11
CA MET A 1 -50.54 3.34 26.87
C MET A 1 -49.95 3.84 25.55
N LYS A 2 -50.67 3.79 24.41
CA LYS A 2 -50.20 4.30 23.10
C LYS A 2 -49.68 5.76 23.13
N ASN A 3 -50.36 6.67 23.80
CA ASN A 3 -49.95 8.08 23.84
C ASN A 3 -48.67 8.34 24.66
N ARG A 4 -48.36 7.47 25.65
CA ARG A 4 -47.10 7.56 26.41
C ARG A 4 -45.93 6.96 25.62
N LEU A 5 -46.17 5.92 24.80
CA LEU A 5 -45.15 5.36 23.91
C LEU A 5 -44.77 6.34 22.79
N LEU A 6 -45.74 7.06 22.23
CA LEU A 6 -45.50 8.11 21.22
C LEU A 6 -44.65 9.26 21.79
N LEU A 7 -44.95 9.71 23.02
CA LEU A 7 -44.17 10.74 23.70
C LEU A 7 -42.73 10.31 23.99
N ILE A 8 -42.52 9.05 24.40
CA ILE A 8 -41.17 8.52 24.64
C ILE A 8 -40.41 8.37 23.31
N SER A 9 -41.06 7.94 22.22
CA SER A 9 -40.41 7.86 20.90
C SER A 9 -40.04 9.25 20.34
N ALA A 10 -40.86 10.27 20.61
CA ALA A 10 -40.57 11.64 20.20
C ALA A 10 -39.40 12.24 21.00
N ILE A 11 -39.31 11.95 22.31
CA ILE A 11 -38.18 12.40 23.14
C ILE A 11 -36.88 11.66 22.76
N LEU A 12 -36.95 10.38 22.42
CA LEU A 12 -35.79 9.61 21.93
C LEU A 12 -35.31 10.09 20.55
N ALA A 13 -36.22 10.53 19.69
CA ALA A 13 -35.87 11.12 18.38
C ALA A 13 -35.24 12.51 18.51
N VAL A 14 -35.60 13.29 19.53
CA VAL A 14 -34.96 14.59 19.84
C VAL A 14 -33.55 14.40 20.42
N PHE A 15 -33.31 13.31 21.16
CA PHE A 15 -31.96 12.92 21.63
C PHE A 15 -31.10 12.23 20.57
N CYS A 16 -31.68 11.86 19.42
CA CYS A 16 -31.00 11.23 18.28
C CYS A 16 -30.96 12.17 17.07
N LEU A 17 -31.06 13.48 17.30
CA LEU A 17 -30.53 14.43 16.33
C LEU A 17 -29.01 14.27 16.41
N PRO A 18 -28.32 13.84 15.34
CA PRO A 18 -26.89 14.09 15.28
C PRO A 18 -26.74 15.59 15.50
N GLU A 19 -25.95 15.98 16.50
CA GLU A 19 -25.49 17.36 16.60
C GLU A 19 -24.99 17.70 15.20
N LEU A 20 -25.68 18.64 14.54
CA LEU A 20 -25.19 19.22 13.30
C LEU A 20 -23.89 19.89 13.70
N TRP A 21 -22.78 19.16 13.61
CA TRP A 21 -21.44 19.69 13.66
C TRP A 21 -21.37 20.61 12.45
N GLY A 22 -21.75 21.87 12.68
CA GLY A 22 -21.58 22.92 11.71
C GLY A 22 -20.12 22.89 11.26
N GLN A 23 -19.91 23.10 9.96
CA GLN A 23 -18.60 23.35 9.38
C GLN A 23 -18.02 24.62 10.02
N LYS A 24 -17.43 24.51 11.20
CA LYS A 24 -16.91 25.67 11.92
C LYS A 24 -15.48 25.90 11.46
N ALA A 25 -15.23 27.10 10.93
CA ALA A 25 -13.87 27.58 10.63
C ALA A 25 -12.97 27.51 11.88
N THR A 26 -13.53 27.52 13.09
CA THR A 26 -12.81 27.29 14.36
C THR A 26 -12.12 25.93 14.48
N GLN A 27 -12.32 25.00 13.54
CA GLN A 27 -11.61 23.70 13.45
C GLN A 27 -10.39 23.78 12.50
N LEU A 28 -10.16 24.92 11.88
CA LEU A 28 -8.97 25.16 11.07
C LEU A 28 -7.83 25.64 11.95
N ARG A 29 -6.62 25.19 11.67
CA ARG A 29 -5.40 25.54 12.40
C ARG A 29 -4.31 25.89 11.42
N LEU A 30 -3.50 26.89 11.73
CA LEU A 30 -2.21 27.07 11.05
C LEU A 30 -1.36 25.85 11.40
N ASN A 31 -0.69 25.25 10.42
CA ASN A 31 0.00 23.96 10.60
C ASN A 31 1.51 24.06 10.41
N GLU A 32 1.95 24.64 9.30
CA GLU A 32 3.34 24.75 8.92
C GLU A 32 3.54 26.03 8.10
N LEU A 33 4.65 26.72 8.31
CA LEU A 33 5.00 27.94 7.61
C LEU A 33 6.46 27.86 7.19
N LEU A 34 6.76 28.32 5.97
CA LEU A 34 8.12 28.42 5.48
C LEU A 34 8.33 29.82 4.90
N VAL A 35 9.29 30.55 5.48
CA VAL A 35 9.54 31.96 5.17
C VAL A 35 10.49 32.12 3.99
N VAL A 36 11.53 31.30 3.92
CA VAL A 36 12.55 31.37 2.86
C VAL A 36 12.61 30.04 2.14
N ASN A 37 12.17 30.02 0.88
CA ASN A 37 12.14 28.84 0.02
C ASN A 37 13.16 29.04 -1.10
N GLU A 38 14.22 28.26 -1.12
CA GLU A 38 15.25 28.34 -2.16
C GLU A 38 15.21 27.13 -3.08
N SER A 39 14.95 25.93 -2.54
CA SER A 39 15.04 24.68 -3.29
C SER A 39 13.90 23.68 -3.04
N ASN A 40 12.96 24.03 -2.17
CA ASN A 40 11.91 23.11 -1.72
C ASN A 40 10.66 23.15 -2.63
N PHE A 41 9.48 23.38 -2.06
CA PHE A 41 8.21 23.27 -2.74
C PHE A 41 8.03 24.39 -3.78
N ILE A 42 7.53 24.04 -4.97
CA ILE A 42 7.37 24.97 -6.09
C ILE A 42 5.89 25.20 -6.32
N ASP A 43 5.51 26.44 -6.62
CA ASP A 43 4.14 26.80 -6.94
C ASP A 43 3.71 26.36 -8.36
N GLY A 44 2.45 26.63 -8.71
CA GLY A 44 1.92 26.34 -10.05
C GLY A 44 2.55 27.16 -11.19
N TYR A 45 3.37 28.16 -10.88
CA TYR A 45 4.05 29.04 -11.81
C TYR A 45 5.55 28.72 -11.94
N GLY A 46 6.06 27.73 -11.21
CA GLY A 46 7.46 27.34 -11.25
C GLY A 46 8.36 28.17 -10.33
N GLU A 47 7.80 28.89 -9.35
CA GLU A 47 8.54 29.75 -8.43
C GLU A 47 8.62 29.14 -7.02
N HIS A 48 9.73 29.39 -6.35
CA HIS A 48 9.91 29.10 -4.92
C HIS A 48 9.42 30.30 -4.12
N GLY A 49 8.22 30.19 -3.56
CA GLY A 49 7.63 31.21 -2.70
C GLY A 49 7.63 30.80 -1.23
N SER A 50 7.56 31.80 -0.34
CA SER A 50 7.15 31.56 1.04
C SER A 50 5.71 31.08 1.08
N TRP A 51 5.35 30.27 2.07
CA TRP A 51 4.00 29.70 2.15
C TRP A 51 3.55 29.43 3.58
N ILE A 52 2.23 29.32 3.72
CA ILE A 52 1.49 29.10 4.95
C ILE A 52 0.53 27.96 4.71
N GLU A 53 0.59 26.93 5.55
CA GLU A 53 -0.29 25.78 5.50
C GLU A 53 -1.33 25.83 6.62
N ILE A 54 -2.55 25.42 6.26
CA ILE A 54 -3.69 25.32 7.15
C ILE A 54 -4.18 23.88 7.17
N TYR A 55 -4.41 23.34 8.35
CA TYR A 55 -4.93 22.01 8.58
C TYR A 55 -6.35 22.03 9.12
N ASN A 56 -7.18 21.11 8.64
CA ASN A 56 -8.51 20.87 9.19
C ASN A 56 -8.48 19.76 10.25
N THR A 57 -8.68 20.12 11.52
CA THR A 57 -8.67 19.16 12.64
C THR A 57 -9.95 18.34 12.74
N SER A 58 -11.00 18.69 12.00
CA SER A 58 -12.30 18.04 12.12
C SER A 58 -12.43 16.78 11.26
N ALA A 59 -13.34 15.90 11.67
CA ALA A 59 -13.75 14.72 10.90
C ALA A 59 -14.70 15.06 9.73
N ALA A 60 -14.97 16.34 9.47
CA ALA A 60 -15.85 16.83 8.40
C ALA A 60 -15.10 17.76 7.45
N THR A 61 -15.60 17.95 6.23
CA THR A 61 -15.04 18.97 5.33
C THR A 61 -15.39 20.36 5.86
N VAL A 62 -14.38 21.24 5.97
CA VAL A 62 -14.55 22.64 6.37
C VAL A 62 -14.19 23.54 5.19
N ASP A 63 -15.01 24.55 4.95
CA ASP A 63 -14.80 25.52 3.87
C ASP A 63 -14.19 26.80 4.48
N ILE A 64 -12.95 27.14 4.10
CA ILE A 64 -12.24 28.32 4.61
C ILE A 64 -12.66 29.63 3.92
N LYS A 65 -13.54 29.54 2.92
CA LYS A 65 -13.93 30.72 2.15
C LYS A 65 -14.48 31.85 3.02
N GLY A 66 -14.15 33.08 2.66
CA GLY A 66 -14.61 34.26 3.38
C GLY A 66 -13.90 34.53 4.71
N CYS A 67 -13.08 33.60 5.22
CA CYS A 67 -12.10 33.88 6.27
C CYS A 67 -11.01 34.83 5.72
N TYR A 68 -10.17 35.32 6.62
CA TYR A 68 -9.05 36.19 6.27
C TYR A 68 -7.73 35.61 6.75
N LEU A 69 -6.68 35.86 5.99
CA LEU A 69 -5.30 35.67 6.43
C LEU A 69 -4.63 37.04 6.59
N THR A 70 -3.80 37.18 7.60
CA THR A 70 -3.04 38.40 7.82
C THR A 70 -1.67 38.11 8.40
N ASN A 71 -0.71 38.96 8.06
CA ASN A 71 0.57 39.07 8.77
C ASN A 71 0.72 40.40 9.55
N ASP A 72 -0.38 41.15 9.68
CA ASP A 72 -0.44 42.44 10.35
C ASP A 72 -1.42 42.36 11.53
N PRO A 73 -0.96 42.45 12.80
CA PRO A 73 -1.82 42.40 13.97
C PRO A 73 -2.80 43.57 14.05
N ASP A 74 -2.51 44.70 13.39
CA ASP A 74 -3.37 45.89 13.37
C ASP A 74 -4.42 45.82 12.23
N ASN A 75 -4.25 44.90 11.28
CA ASN A 75 -5.17 44.68 10.16
C ASN A 75 -5.55 43.21 9.99
N LEU A 76 -6.59 42.78 10.72
CA LEU A 76 -7.10 41.40 10.67
C LEU A 76 -7.76 40.98 9.35
N LYS A 77 -8.03 41.93 8.44
CA LYS A 77 -8.74 41.67 7.17
C LYS A 77 -7.85 41.82 5.95
N LEU A 78 -6.54 41.60 6.11
CA LEU A 78 -5.54 41.91 5.09
C LEU A 78 -5.76 41.13 3.78
N TYR A 79 -5.88 39.80 3.85
CA TYR A 79 -6.21 38.96 2.70
C TYR A 79 -7.59 38.30 2.87
N PRO A 80 -8.63 38.72 2.14
CA PRO A 80 -9.92 38.04 2.13
C PRO A 80 -9.90 36.81 1.23
N ILE A 81 -10.20 35.62 1.77
CA ILE A 81 -10.27 34.40 0.98
C ILE A 81 -11.54 34.42 0.11
N PRO A 82 -11.44 34.29 -1.23
CA PRO A 82 -12.58 34.31 -2.14
C PRO A 82 -13.70 33.32 -1.78
N LYS A 83 -14.97 33.75 -1.94
CA LYS A 83 -16.16 32.94 -1.63
C LYS A 83 -16.62 32.00 -2.76
N GLY A 84 -16.06 32.17 -3.95
CA GLY A 84 -16.52 31.50 -5.18
C GLY A 84 -15.71 30.27 -5.59
N ASP A 85 -14.57 30.02 -4.95
CA ASP A 85 -13.70 28.90 -5.29
C ASP A 85 -14.14 27.63 -4.56
N VAL A 86 -14.10 26.49 -5.25
CA VAL A 86 -14.44 25.18 -4.68
C VAL A 86 -13.25 24.55 -3.96
N GLN A 87 -12.03 24.99 -4.29
CA GLN A 87 -10.78 24.48 -3.71
C GLN A 87 -10.56 24.98 -2.28
N THR A 88 -11.35 25.93 -1.79
CA THR A 88 -11.35 26.37 -0.38
C THR A 88 -11.95 25.35 0.58
N ARG A 89 -12.49 24.24 0.07
CA ARG A 89 -13.01 23.13 0.88
C ARG A 89 -11.89 22.19 1.26
N ILE A 90 -11.56 22.16 2.54
CA ILE A 90 -10.53 21.30 3.11
C ILE A 90 -11.21 20.01 3.63
N PRO A 91 -10.93 18.83 3.06
CA PRO A 91 -11.50 17.58 3.55
C PRO A 91 -11.08 17.27 5.00
N PRO A 92 -11.69 16.27 5.65
CA PRO A 92 -11.32 15.87 7.01
C PRO A 92 -9.84 15.53 7.11
N HIS A 93 -9.14 16.07 8.11
CA HIS A 93 -7.73 15.79 8.36
C HIS A 93 -6.83 16.04 7.15
N GLN A 94 -7.15 17.07 6.35
CA GLN A 94 -6.36 17.49 5.19
C GLN A 94 -5.82 18.91 5.36
N HIS A 95 -4.89 19.25 4.48
CA HIS A 95 -4.16 20.51 4.47
C HIS A 95 -4.59 21.37 3.28
N LEU A 96 -4.34 22.68 3.38
CA LEU A 96 -4.47 23.65 2.32
C LEU A 96 -3.35 24.68 2.44
N LEU A 97 -2.64 24.91 1.34
CA LEU A 97 -1.44 25.75 1.32
C LEU A 97 -1.73 27.07 0.59
N PHE A 98 -1.23 28.16 1.15
CA PHE A 98 -1.27 29.52 0.60
C PHE A 98 0.15 30.05 0.41
N TRP A 99 0.44 30.57 -0.78
CA TRP A 99 1.71 31.21 -1.12
C TRP A 99 1.70 32.67 -0.64
N ALA A 100 2.64 33.02 0.22
CA ALA A 100 2.85 34.39 0.70
C ALA A 100 3.83 35.14 -0.22
N ASP A 101 3.44 35.31 -1.49
CA ASP A 101 4.27 35.90 -2.55
C ASP A 101 3.89 37.34 -2.93
N GLY A 102 2.83 37.90 -2.32
CA GLY A 102 2.32 39.23 -2.67
C GLY A 102 1.61 39.29 -4.02
N ARG A 103 1.27 38.15 -4.63
CA ARG A 103 0.70 38.03 -5.98
C ARG A 103 -0.71 37.48 -5.97
N ALA A 104 -1.63 38.17 -5.30
CA ALA A 104 -3.06 37.81 -5.28
C ALA A 104 -3.72 37.74 -6.68
N ASP A 105 -3.08 38.30 -7.72
CA ASP A 105 -3.48 38.15 -9.12
C ASP A 105 -3.33 36.71 -9.67
N ARG A 106 -2.56 35.85 -9.00
CA ARG A 106 -2.29 34.46 -9.41
C ARG A 106 -3.33 33.44 -8.98
N GLY A 107 -4.29 33.84 -8.14
CA GLY A 107 -5.42 33.01 -7.73
C GLY A 107 -5.68 33.00 -6.22
N THR A 108 -6.69 32.23 -5.79
CA THR A 108 -7.20 32.10 -4.41
C THR A 108 -6.12 31.73 -3.39
N PHE A 109 -5.08 31.01 -3.80
CA PHE A 109 -4.02 30.51 -2.92
C PHE A 109 -2.74 31.34 -2.97
N HIS A 110 -2.76 32.51 -3.61
CA HIS A 110 -1.66 33.47 -3.57
C HIS A 110 -2.11 34.71 -2.78
N LEU A 111 -1.34 35.05 -1.76
CA LEU A 111 -1.66 36.10 -0.80
C LEU A 111 -1.21 37.47 -1.34
N ASN A 112 -1.78 38.55 -0.80
CA ASN A 112 -1.41 39.92 -1.15
C ASN A 112 -0.26 40.47 -0.28
N PHE A 113 0.37 39.64 0.53
CA PHE A 113 1.49 40.00 1.39
C PHE A 113 2.58 38.94 1.34
N THR A 114 3.78 39.32 1.79
CA THR A 114 4.95 38.45 1.90
C THR A 114 5.38 38.27 3.35
N LEU A 115 6.16 37.22 3.61
CA LEU A 115 6.87 37.05 4.87
C LEU A 115 8.27 37.65 4.76
N ASP A 116 8.82 38.12 5.87
CA ASP A 116 10.06 38.88 5.93
C ASP A 116 11.14 38.04 6.63
N GLN A 117 12.26 37.81 5.95
CA GLN A 117 13.33 36.97 6.46
C GLN A 117 14.01 37.57 7.70
N ASP A 118 14.08 38.90 7.80
CA ASP A 118 14.93 39.59 8.78
C ASP A 118 14.23 39.85 10.13
N LYS A 119 12.92 39.57 10.23
CA LYS A 119 12.13 39.84 11.44
C LYS A 119 11.19 38.68 11.80
N PRO A 120 10.67 38.64 13.03
CA PRO A 120 9.60 37.72 13.39
C PRO A 120 8.35 37.97 12.53
N ASN A 121 7.69 36.90 12.10
CA ASN A 121 6.49 37.00 11.25
C ASN A 121 5.26 36.60 12.04
N PHE A 122 4.40 37.57 12.36
CA PHE A 122 3.06 37.30 12.84
C PHE A 122 2.23 36.75 11.67
N VAL A 123 1.44 35.70 11.91
CA VAL A 123 0.43 35.18 10.97
C VAL A 123 -0.81 34.80 11.75
N ALA A 124 -1.97 35.22 11.28
CA ALA A 124 -3.26 34.85 11.87
C ALA A 124 -4.28 34.43 10.81
N LEU A 125 -5.04 33.40 11.16
CA LEU A 125 -6.28 33.00 10.50
C LEU A 125 -7.45 33.62 11.25
N VAL A 126 -8.27 34.38 10.54
CA VAL A 126 -9.39 35.15 11.12
C VAL A 126 -10.70 34.64 10.50
N ASP A 127 -11.72 34.48 11.32
CA ASP A 127 -13.04 34.01 10.89
C ASP A 127 -13.72 34.99 9.92
N ALA A 128 -14.81 34.57 9.29
CA ALA A 128 -15.54 35.33 8.29
C ALA A 128 -16.18 36.64 8.83
N ASP A 129 -16.28 36.80 10.15
CA ASP A 129 -16.63 38.07 10.80
C ASP A 129 -15.52 39.14 10.65
N GLY A 130 -14.28 38.69 10.40
CA GLY A 130 -13.08 39.48 10.29
C GLY A 130 -12.64 40.13 11.62
N ILE A 131 -13.06 39.59 12.75
CA ILE A 131 -12.71 40.06 14.10
C ILE A 131 -12.20 38.89 14.94
N THR A 132 -12.82 37.72 14.85
CA THR A 132 -12.47 36.55 15.65
C THR A 132 -11.23 35.87 15.07
N ILE A 133 -10.12 35.91 15.81
CA ILE A 133 -8.93 35.13 15.46
C ILE A 133 -9.21 33.65 15.77
N ILE A 134 -9.10 32.80 14.76
CA ILE A 134 -9.25 31.34 14.88
C ILE A 134 -7.97 30.72 15.42
N ASP A 135 -6.85 31.10 14.84
CA ASP A 135 -5.51 30.61 15.20
C ASP A 135 -4.47 31.65 14.79
N ARG A 136 -3.38 31.75 15.54
CA ARG A 136 -2.27 32.66 15.25
C ARG A 136 -0.94 32.06 15.67
N VAL A 137 0.12 32.52 15.03
CA VAL A 137 1.50 32.15 15.35
C VAL A 137 2.41 33.33 15.08
N GLU A 138 3.49 33.43 15.84
CA GLU A 138 4.61 34.31 15.55
C GLU A 138 5.82 33.43 15.23
N VAL A 139 6.24 33.44 13.96
CA VAL A 139 7.41 32.68 13.51
C VAL A 139 8.66 33.42 13.96
N PRO A 140 9.52 32.81 14.80
CA PRO A 140 10.73 33.48 15.26
C PRO A 140 11.75 33.58 14.13
N THR A 141 12.57 34.64 14.12
CA THR A 141 13.63 34.83 13.11
C THR A 141 14.60 33.65 13.01
N SER A 142 14.78 32.87 14.09
CA SER A 142 15.59 31.65 14.07
C SER A 142 15.09 30.57 13.12
N ALA A 143 13.81 30.61 12.73
CA ALA A 143 13.20 29.71 11.77
C ALA A 143 13.19 30.26 10.34
N ASN A 144 13.60 31.52 10.11
CA ASN A 144 13.64 32.16 8.80
C ASN A 144 14.92 31.81 8.01
N THR A 145 15.45 30.60 8.18
CA THR A 145 16.57 30.11 7.39
C THR A 145 16.07 29.43 6.12
N PRO A 146 16.84 29.44 5.02
CA PRO A 146 16.46 28.79 3.77
C PRO A 146 16.03 27.33 3.95
N ASP A 147 14.90 26.97 3.34
CA ASP A 147 14.33 25.62 3.28
C ASP A 147 14.06 24.99 4.65
N VAL A 148 13.85 25.83 5.68
CA VAL A 148 13.46 25.40 7.02
C VAL A 148 12.06 25.92 7.31
N SER A 149 11.18 25.04 7.79
CA SER A 149 9.82 25.37 8.16
C SER A 149 9.62 25.40 9.68
N TYR A 150 8.71 26.26 10.09
CA TYR A 150 8.20 26.35 11.45
C TYR A 150 6.79 25.77 11.46
N GLY A 151 6.58 24.69 12.21
CA GLY A 151 5.33 23.93 12.15
C GLY A 151 4.94 23.35 13.50
N ARG A 152 3.71 22.82 13.55
CA ARG A 152 3.19 22.11 14.72
C ARG A 152 3.85 20.73 14.82
N LEU A 153 4.21 20.30 16.03
CA LEU A 153 4.79 18.98 16.28
C LEU A 153 3.87 17.82 15.83
N VAL A 154 2.55 18.01 15.99
CA VAL A 154 1.51 17.10 15.52
C VAL A 154 0.46 17.96 14.84
N ASP A 155 -0.04 17.53 13.69
CA ASP A 155 -0.91 18.36 12.84
C ASP A 155 -2.12 18.88 13.59
N GLY A 156 -2.31 20.20 13.57
CA GLY A 156 -3.40 20.90 14.24
C GLY A 156 -3.43 20.83 15.78
N HIS A 157 -2.41 20.26 16.45
CA HIS A 157 -2.30 20.24 17.91
C HIS A 157 -1.51 21.43 18.44
N GLY A 158 -1.91 21.95 19.60
CA GLY A 158 -1.22 23.02 20.33
C GLY A 158 -2.15 24.17 20.72
N SER A 159 -1.56 25.28 21.17
CA SER A 159 -2.31 26.48 21.55
C SER A 159 -2.80 27.25 20.31
N LEU A 160 -3.92 27.95 20.46
CA LEU A 160 -4.46 28.90 19.47
C LEU A 160 -3.65 30.20 19.38
N ASP A 161 -2.85 30.47 20.40
CA ASP A 161 -1.99 31.66 20.49
C ASP A 161 -0.58 31.41 19.95
N GLY A 162 -0.31 30.24 19.39
CA GLY A 162 1.00 29.89 18.82
C GLY A 162 2.10 29.61 19.84
N GLN A 163 1.87 29.82 21.14
CA GLN A 163 2.90 29.68 22.17
C GLN A 163 3.30 28.23 22.50
N GLN A 164 2.46 27.26 22.16
CA GLN A 164 2.69 25.84 22.49
C GLN A 164 2.39 24.95 21.30
N GLY A 165 3.18 23.90 21.13
CA GLY A 165 3.02 22.90 20.08
C GLY A 165 3.76 23.21 18.78
N TRP A 166 4.50 24.32 18.70
CA TRP A 166 5.27 24.73 17.53
C TRP A 166 6.78 24.48 17.71
N THR A 167 7.45 24.11 16.63
CA THR A 167 8.90 23.90 16.58
C THR A 167 9.42 24.15 15.17
N ILE A 168 10.72 24.33 15.06
CA ILE A 168 11.41 24.16 13.78
C ILE A 168 11.36 22.67 13.43
N LEU A 169 10.82 22.33 12.25
CA LEU A 169 10.68 20.94 11.82
C LEU A 169 12.02 20.41 11.28
N GLU A 170 12.28 19.11 11.47
CA GLU A 170 13.48 18.46 10.91
C GLU A 170 13.38 18.30 9.39
N LYS A 171 12.16 18.23 8.87
CA LYS A 171 11.83 18.05 7.46
C LYS A 171 10.62 18.92 7.15
N VAL A 172 10.69 19.63 6.04
CA VAL A 172 9.57 20.42 5.51
C VAL A 172 8.53 19.48 4.89
N THR A 173 7.26 19.67 5.21
CA THR A 173 6.18 18.71 4.92
C THR A 173 5.00 19.37 4.19
N PRO A 174 5.22 20.00 3.02
CA PRO A 174 4.14 20.69 2.32
C PRO A 174 3.04 19.70 1.92
N SER A 175 1.79 20.05 2.23
CA SER A 175 0.60 19.26 1.96
C SER A 175 0.63 17.84 2.55
N THR A 176 1.44 17.62 3.58
CA THR A 176 1.67 16.31 4.21
C THR A 176 1.69 16.46 5.73
N ASN A 177 1.51 15.36 6.47
CA ASN A 177 1.59 15.39 7.93
C ASN A 177 3.00 15.73 8.42
N ASN A 178 3.11 16.58 9.44
CA ASN A 178 4.37 16.97 10.07
C ASN A 178 5.07 15.79 10.78
N VAL A 179 4.28 14.84 11.29
CA VAL A 179 4.80 13.57 11.82
C VAL A 179 4.82 12.54 10.71
N THR A 180 6.01 12.33 10.14
CA THR A 180 6.24 11.25 9.19
C THR A 180 6.47 9.94 9.92
N LEU A 181 5.81 8.86 9.47
CA LEU A 181 6.03 7.49 9.98
C LEU A 181 7.34 6.87 9.45
N ASP A 182 8.28 7.69 8.99
CA ASP A 182 9.51 7.27 8.32
C ASP A 182 10.48 6.56 9.30
N SER A 183 10.32 6.75 10.61
CA SER A 183 11.12 6.08 11.64
C SER A 183 10.37 4.89 12.24
N ASN A 184 10.89 3.69 12.02
CA ASN A 184 10.50 2.52 12.81
C ASN A 184 11.33 2.54 14.10
N GLU A 185 10.70 2.92 15.22
CA GLU A 185 11.37 3.02 16.52
C GLU A 185 12.18 1.76 16.88
N LYS A 186 11.73 0.57 16.46
CA LYS A 186 12.45 -0.69 16.72
C LYS A 186 13.75 -0.77 15.91
N ILE A 187 13.74 -0.30 14.68
CA ILE A 187 14.93 -0.29 13.80
C ILE A 187 15.92 0.76 14.27
N GLU A 188 15.44 1.97 14.61
CA GLU A 188 16.29 3.04 15.11
C GLU A 188 16.88 2.72 16.50
N ARG A 189 16.11 2.06 17.37
CA ARG A 189 16.63 1.51 18.62
C ARG A 189 17.72 0.46 18.36
N LEU A 190 17.49 -0.47 17.44
CA LEU A 190 18.48 -1.49 17.07
C LEU A 190 19.76 -0.85 16.51
N LYS A 191 19.64 0.16 15.62
CA LYS A 191 20.80 0.89 15.10
C LYS A 191 21.57 1.64 16.18
N ARG A 192 20.87 2.22 17.16
CA ARG A 192 21.48 2.95 18.29
C ARG A 192 22.19 2.02 19.28
N GLU A 193 21.58 0.87 19.58
CA GLU A 193 22.13 -0.11 20.51
C GLU A 193 23.22 -0.99 19.87
N ASP A 194 23.19 -1.18 18.55
CA ASP A 194 24.14 -2.00 17.78
C ASP A 194 24.96 -1.15 16.80
N THR A 195 25.74 -0.19 17.30
CA THR A 195 26.59 0.70 16.49
C THR A 195 27.56 -0.07 15.58
N ASN A 196 28.00 -1.26 16.00
CA ASN A 196 28.96 -2.09 15.27
C ASN A 196 28.29 -3.16 14.38
N GLY A 197 26.96 -3.28 14.39
CA GLY A 197 26.21 -4.28 13.61
C GLY A 197 26.40 -5.73 14.05
N PHE A 198 26.92 -5.96 15.26
CA PHE A 198 27.22 -7.29 15.77
C PHE A 198 25.95 -8.09 16.06
N ILE A 199 24.95 -7.46 16.67
CA ILE A 199 23.67 -8.11 16.99
C ILE A 199 22.94 -8.47 15.69
N MET A 200 22.97 -7.58 14.69
CA MET A 200 22.36 -7.83 13.38
C MET A 200 23.00 -9.03 12.67
N THR A 201 24.33 -9.13 12.67
CA THR A 201 25.04 -10.24 12.00
C THR A 201 24.87 -11.58 12.71
N VAL A 202 24.94 -11.59 14.05
CA VAL A 202 24.74 -12.82 14.85
C VAL A 202 23.33 -13.36 14.69
N THR A 203 22.31 -12.51 14.72
CA THR A 203 20.92 -12.94 14.54
C THR A 203 20.66 -13.48 13.13
N ALA A 204 21.20 -12.82 12.09
CA ALA A 204 21.13 -13.32 10.71
C ALA A 204 21.80 -14.69 10.57
N MET A 205 23.00 -14.85 11.12
CA MET A 205 23.74 -16.10 11.11
C MET A 205 22.99 -17.22 11.84
N LEU A 206 22.42 -16.93 13.01
CA LEU A 206 21.64 -17.88 13.81
C LEU A 206 20.41 -18.37 13.05
N VAL A 207 19.65 -17.48 12.40
CA VAL A 207 18.47 -17.84 11.61
C VAL A 207 18.86 -18.77 10.45
N VAL A 208 19.96 -18.47 9.74
CA VAL A 208 20.47 -19.33 8.66
C VAL A 208 20.86 -20.71 9.19
N PHE A 209 21.58 -20.79 10.31
CA PHE A 209 21.94 -22.08 10.92
C PHE A 209 20.72 -22.88 11.39
N LEU A 210 19.72 -22.23 11.99
CA LEU A 210 18.47 -22.89 12.38
C LEU A 210 17.71 -23.42 11.16
N ALA A 211 17.66 -22.65 10.07
CA ALA A 211 17.03 -23.08 8.83
C ALA A 211 17.75 -24.31 8.25
N LEU A 212 19.08 -24.29 8.14
CA LEU A 212 19.87 -25.42 7.66
C LEU A 212 19.77 -26.64 8.57
N LEU A 213 19.76 -26.44 9.89
CA LEU A 213 19.61 -27.52 10.87
C LEU A 213 18.22 -28.16 10.77
N SER A 214 17.16 -27.35 10.64
CA SER A 214 15.80 -27.85 10.46
C SER A 214 15.66 -28.67 9.16
N LEU A 215 16.26 -28.20 8.07
CA LEU A 215 16.27 -28.89 6.78
C LEU A 215 17.06 -30.20 6.85
N SER A 216 18.23 -30.18 7.50
CA SER A 216 19.05 -31.39 7.73
C SER A 216 18.30 -32.44 8.55
N LEU A 217 17.55 -32.01 9.57
CA LEU A 217 16.76 -32.90 10.41
C LEU A 217 15.59 -33.51 9.62
N ALA A 218 14.92 -32.72 8.77
CA ALA A 218 13.88 -33.20 7.88
C ALA A 218 14.40 -34.29 6.93
N PHE A 219 15.55 -34.07 6.28
CA PHE A 219 16.17 -35.10 5.41
C PHE A 219 16.53 -36.38 6.20
N LYS A 220 17.06 -36.26 7.42
CA LYS A 220 17.37 -37.42 8.27
C LYS A 220 16.11 -38.20 8.67
N LEU A 221 15.00 -37.52 8.98
CA LEU A 221 13.73 -38.14 9.32
C LEU A 221 13.12 -38.88 8.12
N ILE A 222 13.10 -38.24 6.95
CA ILE A 222 12.62 -38.86 5.70
C ILE A 222 13.49 -40.08 5.34
N GLY A 223 14.81 -39.95 5.43
CA GLY A 223 15.74 -41.06 5.17
C GLY A 223 15.52 -42.25 6.12
N ARG A 224 15.33 -42.00 7.42
CA ARG A 224 15.03 -43.07 8.40
C ARG A 224 13.69 -43.76 8.10
N GLN A 225 12.65 -43.00 7.77
CA GLN A 225 11.34 -43.57 7.41
C GLN A 225 11.41 -44.41 6.14
N ALA A 226 12.12 -43.93 5.11
CA ALA A 226 12.32 -44.66 3.86
C ALA A 226 13.05 -46.00 4.08
N ILE A 227 14.10 -46.03 4.90
CA ILE A 227 14.83 -47.26 5.26
C ILE A 227 13.94 -48.21 6.09
N SER A 228 13.12 -47.68 7.00
CA SER A 228 12.19 -48.50 7.79
C SER A 228 11.13 -49.19 6.92
N ILE A 229 10.57 -48.46 5.95
CA ILE A 229 9.59 -48.98 4.99
C ILE A 229 10.23 -50.00 4.04
N SER A 230 11.48 -49.79 3.60
CA SER A 230 12.16 -50.75 2.73
C SER A 230 12.49 -52.06 3.45
N ARG A 231 12.88 -52.01 4.74
CA ARG A 231 13.08 -53.21 5.57
C ARG A 231 11.79 -54.00 5.79
N THR A 232 10.66 -53.31 6.01
CA THR A 232 9.35 -53.99 6.16
C THR A 232 8.85 -54.57 4.84
N ARG A 233 9.09 -53.91 3.69
CA ARG A 233 8.80 -54.49 2.36
C ARG A 233 9.70 -55.68 2.02
N ALA A 234 10.98 -55.64 2.38
CA ALA A 234 11.89 -56.77 2.24
C ALA A 234 11.46 -57.96 3.12
N ALA A 235 11.00 -57.71 4.35
CA ALA A 235 10.42 -58.74 5.23
C ALA A 235 9.06 -59.29 4.73
N GLY A 236 8.29 -58.47 4.00
CA GLY A 236 7.07 -58.87 3.30
C GLY A 236 7.32 -59.68 2.01
N SER A 237 8.54 -59.66 1.48
CA SER A 237 8.98 -60.52 0.36
C SER A 237 9.46 -61.90 0.82
N LYS A 238 8.88 -62.45 1.91
CA LYS A 238 8.85 -63.90 2.02
C LYS A 238 7.98 -64.39 0.88
N TYR A 239 8.64 -64.94 -0.14
CA TYR A 239 8.07 -65.81 -1.16
C TYR A 239 6.77 -66.43 -0.64
N ARG A 240 5.66 -66.11 -1.30
CA ARG A 240 4.46 -66.93 -1.21
C ARG A 240 4.92 -68.29 -1.73
N ALA A 241 5.31 -69.18 -0.82
CA ALA A 241 5.55 -70.57 -1.14
C ALA A 241 4.21 -71.08 -1.65
N ILE A 242 4.06 -71.05 -2.98
CA ILE A 242 3.00 -71.78 -3.66
C ILE A 242 3.24 -73.21 -3.24
N ALA A 243 2.30 -73.77 -2.47
CA ALA A 243 2.27 -75.18 -2.15
C ALA A 243 2.13 -75.93 -3.46
N VAL A 244 3.26 -76.37 -4.03
CA VAL A 244 3.25 -77.30 -5.15
C VAL A 244 2.99 -78.68 -4.56
N SER A 245 1.86 -79.26 -4.98
CA SER A 245 1.46 -80.64 -4.74
C SER A 245 2.65 -81.60 -4.95
N PRO A 246 2.86 -82.61 -4.08
CA PRO A 246 4.03 -83.48 -4.10
C PRO A 246 3.90 -84.60 -5.15
N GLU A 247 3.49 -84.24 -6.38
CA GLU A 247 3.30 -85.18 -7.46
C GLU A 247 3.81 -84.60 -8.79
N MET A 248 5.08 -84.22 -8.81
CA MET A 248 5.89 -84.26 -10.03
C MET A 248 7.29 -84.72 -9.68
N VAL A 249 7.55 -85.94 -10.13
CA VAL A 249 8.81 -86.68 -10.15
C VAL A 249 10.01 -85.77 -10.40
N SER A 250 11.06 -85.98 -9.60
CA SER A 250 12.43 -85.46 -9.70
C SER A 250 12.88 -85.17 -11.14
N ILE A 251 12.61 -83.96 -11.62
CA ILE A 251 13.23 -83.42 -12.84
C ILE A 251 14.64 -82.96 -12.44
N PRO A 252 15.71 -83.52 -13.04
CA PRO A 252 17.07 -83.07 -12.78
C PRO A 252 17.19 -81.56 -13.01
N GLY A 253 17.96 -80.87 -12.15
CA GLY A 253 18.12 -79.41 -12.22
C GLY A 253 18.62 -78.90 -13.57
N GLU A 254 19.35 -79.74 -14.31
CA GLU A 254 19.79 -79.49 -15.68
C GLU A 254 18.63 -79.34 -16.66
N THR A 255 17.59 -80.18 -16.54
CA THR A 255 16.42 -80.12 -17.41
C THR A 255 15.58 -78.89 -17.09
N LEU A 256 15.47 -78.53 -15.81
CA LEU A 256 14.84 -77.27 -15.38
C LEU A 256 15.60 -76.04 -15.87
N ALA A 257 16.94 -76.08 -15.80
CA ALA A 257 17.78 -75.02 -16.36
C ALA A 257 17.65 -74.93 -17.88
N ALA A 258 17.58 -76.06 -18.59
CA ALA A 258 17.37 -76.09 -20.04
C ALA A 258 15.99 -75.55 -20.43
N ILE A 259 14.93 -75.92 -19.71
CA ILE A 259 13.57 -75.39 -19.92
C ILE A 259 13.54 -73.88 -19.64
N ALA A 260 14.17 -73.43 -18.55
CA ALA A 260 14.24 -72.01 -18.21
C ALA A 260 15.05 -71.21 -19.25
N LEU A 261 16.16 -71.76 -19.75
CA LEU A 261 16.96 -71.14 -20.80
C LEU A 261 16.20 -71.07 -22.13
N ALA A 262 15.49 -72.14 -22.49
CA ALA A 262 14.67 -72.19 -23.70
C ALA A 262 13.50 -71.19 -23.63
N LEU A 263 12.81 -71.10 -22.48
CA LEU A 263 11.77 -70.10 -22.27
C LEU A 263 12.32 -68.68 -22.32
N LYS A 264 13.51 -68.43 -21.74
CA LYS A 264 14.16 -67.13 -21.82
C LYS A 264 14.55 -66.76 -23.26
N ALA A 265 15.11 -67.70 -24.00
CA ALA A 265 15.48 -67.48 -25.40
C ALA A 265 14.25 -67.18 -26.27
N GLU A 266 13.13 -67.88 -26.03
CA GLU A 266 11.87 -67.59 -26.72
C GLU A 266 11.31 -66.21 -26.30
N LEU A 267 11.33 -65.88 -25.01
CA LEU A 267 10.83 -64.59 -24.53
C LEU A 267 11.66 -63.42 -25.08
N ASP A 268 12.99 -63.56 -25.11
CA ASP A 268 13.91 -62.59 -25.70
C ASP A 268 13.74 -62.52 -27.23
N SER A 269 13.28 -63.59 -27.89
CA SER A 269 13.03 -63.60 -29.35
C SER A 269 11.72 -62.90 -29.78
N VAL A 270 10.78 -62.67 -28.86
CA VAL A 270 9.49 -62.01 -29.13
C VAL A 270 9.54 -60.49 -28.86
N HIS A 271 10.63 -60.00 -28.27
CA HIS A 271 10.86 -58.57 -28.11
C HIS A 271 11.64 -58.03 -29.32
N ASP A 272 10.95 -57.31 -30.21
CA ASP A 272 11.60 -56.43 -31.20
C ASP A 272 12.57 -55.52 -30.42
N GLU A 273 13.86 -55.51 -30.76
CA GLU A 273 14.76 -54.50 -30.22
C GLU A 273 14.24 -53.12 -30.67
N GLU A 274 13.65 -52.38 -29.73
CA GLU A 274 13.22 -51.02 -29.98
C GLU A 274 14.46 -50.14 -30.18
N ASP A 275 14.84 -49.93 -31.44
CA ASP A 275 15.82 -48.92 -31.83
C ASP A 275 15.41 -47.58 -31.19
N THR A 276 16.24 -47.05 -30.31
CA THR A 276 15.97 -45.80 -29.58
C THR A 276 16.17 -44.56 -30.49
N VAL A 277 15.83 -44.67 -31.77
CA VAL A 277 15.82 -43.62 -32.78
C VAL A 277 14.38 -43.37 -33.19
N ILE A 278 13.77 -42.34 -32.60
CA ILE A 278 12.44 -41.87 -32.97
C ILE A 278 12.53 -41.24 -34.37
N THR A 279 12.22 -42.02 -35.42
CA THR A 279 11.96 -41.47 -36.75
C THR A 279 10.54 -40.91 -36.76
N ILE A 280 10.40 -39.62 -36.42
CA ILE A 280 9.13 -38.91 -36.57
C ILE A 280 8.87 -38.69 -38.05
N ASP A 281 8.05 -39.55 -38.65
CA ASP A 281 7.53 -39.29 -39.99
C ASP A 281 6.48 -38.17 -39.89
N ARG A 282 6.79 -37.01 -40.48
CA ARG A 282 5.97 -35.80 -40.32
C ARG A 282 4.74 -35.93 -41.21
N VAL A 283 3.67 -36.51 -40.66
CA VAL A 283 2.38 -36.58 -41.35
C VAL A 283 1.81 -35.16 -41.49
N GLU A 284 2.01 -34.54 -42.66
CA GLU A 284 1.25 -33.35 -43.04
C GLU A 284 -0.23 -33.71 -43.07
N ARG A 285 -0.97 -33.26 -42.06
CA ARG A 285 -2.43 -33.40 -42.03
C ARG A 285 -3.01 -32.55 -43.17
N LYS A 286 -3.28 -33.17 -44.32
CA LYS A 286 -4.10 -32.55 -45.38
C LYS A 286 -5.45 -32.15 -44.77
N TYR A 287 -5.78 -30.87 -44.92
CA TYR A 287 -6.95 -30.23 -44.34
C TYR A 287 -8.23 -31.02 -44.66
N SER A 288 -8.90 -31.55 -43.63
CA SER A 288 -10.21 -32.19 -43.78
C SER A 288 -11.31 -31.13 -43.67
N PRO A 289 -12.21 -31.01 -44.67
CA PRO A 289 -13.28 -30.01 -44.66
C PRO A 289 -14.31 -30.24 -43.55
N TRP A 290 -14.27 -31.39 -42.87
CA TRP A 290 -15.21 -31.73 -41.80
C TRP A 290 -14.91 -31.01 -40.47
N SER A 291 -13.69 -30.50 -40.27
CA SER A 291 -13.25 -29.77 -39.07
C SER A 291 -13.00 -28.28 -39.32
N SER A 292 -13.54 -27.73 -40.41
CA SER A 292 -13.28 -26.32 -40.74
C SER A 292 -14.15 -25.40 -39.89
N LYS A 293 -13.50 -24.60 -39.04
CA LYS A 293 -14.12 -23.62 -38.11
C LYS A 293 -15.07 -22.61 -38.77
N VAL A 294 -15.00 -22.46 -40.10
CA VAL A 294 -15.92 -21.65 -40.92
C VAL A 294 -17.38 -22.12 -40.89
N HIS A 295 -17.67 -23.39 -40.59
CA HIS A 295 -19.06 -23.87 -40.47
C HIS A 295 -19.73 -23.45 -39.14
N ASN A 296 -18.95 -23.06 -38.13
CA ASN A 296 -19.47 -22.62 -36.82
C ASN A 296 -19.60 -21.09 -36.70
N LEU A 297 -19.28 -20.33 -37.76
CA LEU A 297 -19.47 -18.89 -37.77
C LEU A 297 -20.87 -18.56 -38.28
N ARG A 298 -21.63 -17.80 -37.48
CA ARG A 298 -22.98 -17.33 -37.82
C ARG A 298 -22.91 -16.41 -39.03
N ARG A 299 -23.47 -16.83 -40.18
CA ARG A 299 -23.58 -15.96 -41.36
C ARG A 299 -24.60 -14.85 -41.09
N MET A 300 -24.21 -13.59 -41.32
CA MET A 300 -25.13 -12.46 -41.27
C MET A 300 -26.01 -12.47 -42.55
N PRO A 301 -27.30 -12.11 -42.44
CA PRO A 301 -28.20 -12.10 -43.59
C PRO A 301 -27.79 -11.05 -44.62
N GLU A 302 -27.76 -11.44 -45.90
CA GLU A 302 -27.51 -10.51 -47.01
C GLU A 302 -28.72 -9.61 -47.26
N ARG A 303 -28.47 -8.30 -47.33
CA ARG A 303 -29.48 -7.29 -47.66
C ARG A 303 -29.82 -7.39 -49.15
N ARG A 304 -31.02 -7.88 -49.48
CA ARG A 304 -31.55 -7.83 -50.86
C ARG A 304 -31.64 -6.39 -51.32
N VAL A 305 -30.80 -5.99 -52.27
CA VAL A 305 -30.97 -4.74 -53.02
C VAL A 305 -31.99 -5.04 -54.12
N GLY A 306 -33.23 -4.61 -53.91
CA GLY A 306 -34.28 -4.73 -54.93
C GLY A 306 -34.01 -3.80 -56.09
N TYR A 307 -33.83 -4.34 -57.30
CA TYR A 307 -33.88 -3.56 -58.53
C TYR A 307 -35.33 -3.24 -58.87
N HIS A 308 -35.62 -1.95 -59.04
CA HIS A 308 -36.88 -1.45 -59.59
C HIS A 308 -36.99 -1.81 -61.08
N LYS A 309 -38.04 -2.55 -61.45
CA LYS A 309 -39.05 -2.22 -62.48
C LYS A 309 -40.00 -3.39 -62.69
#